data_AF-A0A9E0V9P3-F1
#
_entry.id   AF-A0A9E0V9P3-F1
#
_cell.length_a   1.000
_cell.length_b   1.000
_cell.length_c   1.000
_cell.angle_alpha   90.00
_cell.angle_beta   90.00
_cell.angle_gamma   90.00
#
_symmetry.space_group_name_H-M   'P 1'
#
loop_
_entity.id
_entity.type
_entity.pdbx_description
1 polymer ?
#
loop_
_entity_poly.entity_id
_entity_poly.type
_entity_poly.pdbx_seq_one_letter_code
_entity_poly.pdbx_strand_id
1 'polypeptide(L)'
;MSFFPIPSMLLRQLYTNNSLKNIDGGVQFALKNRLSDGEFSELTGIRIDGHEVPLGQIAVDLGDGHFVPAESVHNVSFPLRKVLTVRCEIPNLDTGKHKIRIAFRAKPFGALKFDVEDSIAQTESLEVRIPRDDADDYSESAIKHRQEFVERYSGAQLEHLKHYSFDAHTTSGNCENFTGVAQIPLGFAGPLKVNGEYASGEFLIPLATTEGTLIASYNRGIKVLNLSGGVKSTVVSDAMQRAPVFVFEDAREGRKFVSWVLNNIEKIKEEAEATSSVAKLKYIDPYTANKFVYLRFNYTTGDAAGQNMVGRATFAACSWIIDHYEGIKHFYLESNFATDKKASQVNIMRTRGKRVTAECTIPRDVLIEHMRVEPESLVYHAGVANVGSFLSGANNNGAHSANGITAMFIATGQDVANVSESSAGVIYSELTPKKDLYISITIPSLIVATHGGGTGLATQNECLRVLGCTGRGTVNKFAEIVAGVVLAGEISLASAISSSDWVSSHEKYGRNR
;
A
#
# COMPACT_ATOMS: atom_id res chain seq x y z
N MET A 1 -20.53 -16.63 -22.40
CA MET A 1 -19.29 -16.15 -21.73
C MET A 1 -18.19 -16.22 -22.77
N SER A 2 -17.72 -15.07 -23.27
CA SER A 2 -16.57 -15.05 -24.17
C SER A 2 -15.33 -15.49 -23.40
N PHE A 3 -14.65 -16.51 -23.89
CA PHE A 3 -13.37 -16.95 -23.34
C PHE A 3 -12.34 -15.84 -23.60
N PHE A 4 -11.93 -15.14 -22.55
CA PHE A 4 -10.78 -14.25 -22.62
C PHE A 4 -9.50 -15.11 -22.63
N PRO A 5 -8.57 -14.91 -23.58
CA PRO A 5 -7.27 -15.56 -23.51
C PRO A 5 -6.55 -15.11 -22.24
N ILE A 6 -6.08 -16.06 -21.43
CA ILE A 6 -5.37 -15.75 -20.19
C ILE A 6 -3.98 -15.23 -20.56
N PRO A 7 -3.58 -14.03 -20.09
CA PRO A 7 -2.28 -13.48 -20.41
C PRO A 7 -1.13 -14.41 -20.03
N SER A 8 -0.13 -14.51 -20.89
CA SER A 8 1.01 -15.41 -20.71
C SER A 8 1.74 -15.20 -19.37
N MET A 9 1.81 -13.96 -18.87
CA MET A 9 2.39 -13.66 -17.56
C MET A 9 1.55 -14.19 -16.39
N LEU A 10 0.22 -14.18 -16.47
CA LEU A 10 -0.66 -14.78 -15.46
C LEU A 10 -0.50 -16.30 -15.44
N LEU A 11 -0.34 -16.91 -16.61
CA LEU A 11 -0.12 -18.36 -16.73
C LEU A 11 1.16 -18.81 -16.05
N ARG A 12 2.26 -18.05 -16.19
CA ARG A 12 3.51 -18.36 -15.48
C ARG A 12 3.37 -18.36 -13.96
N GLN A 13 2.43 -17.59 -13.40
CA GLN A 13 2.20 -17.58 -11.95
C GLN A 13 1.56 -18.87 -11.43
N LEU A 14 1.03 -19.74 -12.32
CA LEU A 14 0.59 -21.07 -11.92
C LEU A 14 1.75 -21.95 -11.44
N TYR A 15 2.98 -21.66 -11.87
CA TYR A 15 4.16 -22.34 -11.36
C TYR A 15 4.55 -21.80 -9.97
N THR A 16 4.94 -22.70 -9.07
CA THR A 16 5.47 -22.31 -7.76
C THR A 16 6.98 -22.18 -7.86
N ASN A 17 7.50 -20.95 -7.84
CA ASN A 17 8.94 -20.69 -7.89
C ASN A 17 9.69 -21.43 -6.75
N ASN A 18 10.90 -21.92 -7.05
CA ASN A 18 11.73 -22.73 -6.15
C ASN A 18 11.05 -24.04 -5.71
N SER A 19 10.11 -24.56 -6.50
CA SER A 19 9.52 -25.88 -6.24
C SER A 19 10.26 -26.99 -6.98
N LEU A 20 11.08 -26.67 -7.98
CA LEU A 20 11.91 -27.64 -8.70
C LEU A 20 12.95 -28.23 -7.75
N LYS A 21 12.91 -29.55 -7.60
CA LYS A 21 13.91 -30.31 -6.83
C LYS A 21 14.14 -31.69 -7.42
N ASN A 22 15.36 -32.19 -7.24
CA ASN A 22 15.66 -33.60 -7.41
C ASN A 22 15.06 -34.38 -6.26
N ILE A 23 14.50 -35.54 -6.57
CA ILE A 23 13.99 -36.52 -5.62
C ILE A 23 14.56 -37.88 -5.98
N ASP A 24 14.31 -38.91 -5.16
CA ASP A 24 14.67 -40.26 -5.54
C ASP A 24 13.88 -40.69 -6.79
N GLY A 25 14.60 -41.13 -7.83
CA GLY A 25 14.01 -41.58 -9.10
C GLY A 25 13.43 -40.49 -10.02
N GLY A 26 13.66 -39.19 -9.77
CA GLY A 26 13.08 -38.17 -10.64
C GLY A 26 13.29 -36.72 -10.21
N VAL A 27 12.51 -35.85 -10.85
CA VAL A 27 12.37 -34.44 -10.48
C VAL A 27 10.94 -34.13 -10.08
N GLN A 28 10.78 -33.14 -9.22
CA GLN A 28 9.47 -32.70 -8.75
C GLN A 28 9.37 -31.18 -8.80
N PHE A 29 8.19 -30.66 -9.13
CA PHE A 29 7.82 -29.25 -8.97
C PHE A 29 6.33 -29.11 -8.64
N ALA A 30 5.87 -27.90 -8.31
CA ALA A 30 4.51 -27.64 -7.87
C ALA A 30 3.81 -26.57 -8.72
N LEU A 31 2.54 -26.83 -9.04
CA LEU A 31 1.62 -25.89 -9.67
C LEU A 31 0.57 -25.44 -8.66
N LYS A 32 0.33 -24.13 -8.54
CA LYS A 32 -0.69 -23.57 -7.66
C LYS A 32 -1.72 -22.84 -8.50
N ASN A 33 -3.01 -23.15 -8.31
CA ASN A 33 -4.06 -22.37 -8.96
C ASN A 33 -4.05 -20.94 -8.41
N ARG A 34 -3.78 -19.96 -9.29
CA ARG A 34 -3.82 -18.53 -8.98
C ARG A 34 -4.79 -17.75 -9.88
N LEU A 35 -5.60 -18.46 -10.66
CA LEU A 35 -6.55 -17.86 -11.60
C LEU A 35 -7.91 -17.66 -10.89
N SER A 36 -8.78 -18.66 -10.94
CA SER A 36 -10.07 -18.72 -10.24
C SER A 36 -10.42 -20.17 -9.97
N ASP A 37 -11.51 -20.42 -9.23
CA ASP A 37 -12.03 -21.77 -9.04
C ASP A 37 -12.29 -22.45 -10.39
N GLY A 38 -11.92 -23.73 -10.47
CA GLY A 38 -11.98 -24.49 -11.71
C GLY A 38 -11.70 -25.98 -11.51
N GLU A 39 -11.57 -26.68 -12.63
CA GLU A 39 -11.25 -28.11 -12.68
C GLU A 39 -9.97 -28.31 -13.51
N PHE A 40 -9.03 -29.10 -13.00
CA PHE A 40 -7.89 -29.58 -13.78
C PHE A 40 -8.35 -30.78 -14.61
N SER A 41 -8.36 -30.62 -15.94
CA SER A 41 -8.94 -31.61 -16.85
C SER A 41 -7.95 -32.69 -17.25
N GLU A 42 -6.74 -32.31 -17.66
CA GLU A 42 -5.70 -33.25 -18.10
C GLU A 42 -4.34 -32.54 -18.18
N LEU A 43 -3.26 -33.26 -17.92
CA LEU A 43 -1.91 -32.81 -18.24
C LEU A 43 -1.58 -33.24 -19.67
N THR A 44 -1.26 -32.27 -20.54
CA THR A 44 -1.03 -32.52 -21.97
C THR A 44 0.44 -32.60 -22.36
N GLY A 45 1.35 -32.13 -21.49
CA GLY A 45 2.78 -32.33 -21.71
C GLY A 45 3.68 -31.50 -20.80
N ILE A 46 4.88 -32.03 -20.55
CA ILE A 46 5.95 -31.35 -19.82
C ILE A 46 7.22 -31.44 -20.65
N ARG A 47 7.96 -30.32 -20.75
CA ARG A 47 9.34 -30.34 -21.23
C ARG A 47 10.29 -29.71 -20.23
N ILE A 48 11.45 -30.31 -20.03
CA ILE A 48 12.51 -29.81 -19.14
C ILE A 48 13.79 -29.69 -19.98
N ASP A 49 14.38 -28.50 -20.02
CA ASP A 49 15.55 -28.15 -20.84
C ASP A 49 15.43 -28.54 -22.33
N GLY A 50 14.20 -28.47 -22.83
CA GLY A 50 13.87 -28.83 -24.22
C GLY A 50 13.54 -30.31 -24.45
N HIS A 51 13.78 -31.18 -23.47
CA HIS A 51 13.44 -32.60 -23.52
C HIS A 51 12.00 -32.84 -23.08
N GLU A 52 11.25 -33.61 -23.87
CA GLU A 52 9.87 -33.97 -23.56
C GLU A 52 9.81 -35.17 -22.63
N VAL A 53 9.07 -35.04 -21.54
CA VAL A 53 8.83 -36.13 -20.59
C VAL A 53 7.60 -36.92 -21.06
N PRO A 54 7.73 -38.24 -21.35
CA PRO A 54 6.58 -39.08 -21.69
C PRO A 54 5.50 -39.05 -20.61
N LEU A 55 4.21 -38.96 -20.97
CA LEU A 55 3.11 -38.88 -19.99
C LEU A 55 3.09 -40.06 -19.01
N GLY A 56 3.43 -41.27 -19.46
CA GLY A 56 3.57 -42.46 -18.61
C GLY A 56 4.70 -42.38 -17.57
N GLN A 57 5.63 -41.42 -17.70
CA GLN A 57 6.69 -41.12 -16.73
C GLN A 57 6.35 -39.92 -15.84
N ILE A 58 5.09 -39.47 -15.84
CA ILE A 58 4.64 -38.33 -15.05
C ILE A 58 3.57 -38.81 -14.08
N ALA A 59 3.74 -38.44 -12.82
CA ALA A 59 2.75 -38.63 -11.78
C ALA A 59 2.36 -37.27 -11.17
N VAL A 60 1.11 -37.15 -10.73
CA VAL A 60 0.56 -35.94 -10.13
C VAL A 60 -0.06 -36.29 -8.78
N ASP A 61 0.26 -35.48 -7.76
CA ASP A 61 -0.42 -35.46 -6.47
C ASP A 61 -1.36 -34.25 -6.43
N LEU A 62 -2.63 -34.51 -6.15
CA LEU A 62 -3.70 -33.51 -6.15
C LEU A 62 -3.82 -32.80 -4.80
N GLY A 63 -2.78 -32.83 -3.97
CA GLY A 63 -2.71 -32.20 -2.66
C GLY A 63 -3.33 -33.04 -1.55
N ASP A 64 -3.38 -34.36 -1.72
CA ASP A 64 -3.78 -35.36 -0.70
C ASP A 64 -2.62 -36.31 -0.34
N GLY A 65 -1.43 -36.07 -0.89
CA GLY A 65 -0.21 -36.82 -0.62
C GLY A 65 -0.09 -38.11 -1.44
N HIS A 66 -1.05 -38.39 -2.33
CA HIS A 66 -1.07 -39.61 -3.15
C HIS A 66 -0.78 -39.28 -4.62
N PHE A 67 0.29 -39.86 -5.15
CA PHE A 67 0.64 -39.70 -6.56
C PHE A 67 -0.13 -40.69 -7.43
N VAL A 68 -0.78 -40.16 -8.46
CA VAL A 68 -1.43 -40.96 -9.51
C VAL A 68 -0.78 -40.69 -10.87
N PRO A 69 -0.75 -41.66 -11.80
CA PRO A 69 -0.26 -41.43 -13.15
C PRO A 69 -0.98 -40.23 -13.80
N ALA A 70 -0.24 -39.37 -14.50
CA ALA A 70 -0.82 -38.17 -15.11
C ALA A 70 -1.97 -38.49 -16.09
N GLU A 71 -1.89 -39.66 -16.75
CA GLU A 71 -2.89 -40.16 -17.68
C GLU A 71 -4.22 -40.55 -17.01
N SER A 72 -4.26 -40.77 -15.68
CA SER A 72 -5.49 -41.09 -14.96
C SER A 72 -6.18 -39.87 -14.34
N VAL A 73 -5.56 -38.70 -14.41
CA VAL A 73 -6.11 -37.46 -13.85
C VAL A 73 -7.10 -36.83 -14.83
N HIS A 74 -8.40 -36.93 -14.51
CA HIS A 74 -9.46 -36.35 -15.31
C HIS A 74 -10.48 -35.58 -14.47
N ASN A 75 -10.71 -34.31 -14.84
CA ASN A 75 -11.73 -33.43 -14.27
C ASN A 75 -11.72 -33.37 -12.73
N VAL A 76 -10.55 -33.11 -12.15
CA VAL A 76 -10.38 -33.03 -10.70
C VAL A 76 -10.54 -31.60 -10.22
N SER A 77 -11.08 -31.44 -9.02
CA SER A 77 -11.30 -30.11 -8.43
C SER A 77 -9.97 -29.37 -8.28
N PHE A 78 -9.89 -28.18 -8.86
CA PHE A 78 -8.72 -27.31 -8.80
C PHE A 78 -9.16 -25.91 -8.36
N PRO A 79 -9.63 -25.74 -7.11
CA PRO A 79 -10.09 -24.46 -6.61
C PRO A 79 -8.92 -23.47 -6.47
N LEU A 80 -9.24 -22.19 -6.35
CA LEU A 80 -8.26 -21.14 -6.15
C LEU A 80 -7.35 -21.47 -4.94
N ARG A 81 -6.05 -21.27 -5.10
CA ARG A 81 -4.96 -21.61 -4.16
C ARG A 81 -4.65 -23.10 -3.99
N LYS A 82 -5.39 -24.03 -4.62
CA LYS A 82 -5.04 -25.45 -4.59
C LYS A 82 -3.66 -25.66 -5.22
N VAL A 83 -2.85 -26.53 -4.61
CA VAL A 83 -1.53 -26.91 -5.11
C VAL A 83 -1.60 -28.34 -5.63
N LEU A 84 -1.00 -28.54 -6.79
CA LEU A 84 -0.76 -29.83 -7.43
C LEU A 84 0.75 -30.03 -7.48
N THR A 85 1.20 -31.22 -7.13
CA THR A 85 2.62 -31.58 -7.21
C THR A 85 2.81 -32.50 -8.40
N VAL A 86 3.79 -32.19 -9.24
CA VAL A 86 4.11 -32.96 -10.44
C VAL A 86 5.46 -33.62 -10.25
N ARG A 87 5.52 -34.92 -10.52
CA ARG A 87 6.73 -35.75 -10.50
C ARG A 87 7.01 -36.25 -11.90
N CYS A 88 8.24 -36.10 -12.36
CA CYS A 88 8.72 -36.62 -13.64
C CYS A 88 9.83 -37.63 -13.37
N GLU A 89 9.66 -38.87 -13.84
CA GLU A 89 10.65 -39.94 -13.75
C GLU A 89 11.73 -39.77 -14.82
N ILE A 90 12.62 -38.81 -14.60
CA ILE A 90 13.78 -38.51 -15.44
C ILE A 90 15.06 -38.48 -14.60
N PRO A 91 16.26 -38.53 -15.21
CA PRO A 91 17.49 -38.32 -14.46
C PRO A 91 17.45 -36.99 -13.69
N ASN A 92 18.11 -36.97 -12.53
CA ASN A 92 18.29 -35.75 -11.75
C ASN A 92 18.93 -34.65 -12.59
N LEU A 93 18.48 -33.43 -12.39
CA LEU A 93 19.04 -32.26 -13.06
C LEU A 93 20.26 -31.77 -12.28
N ASP A 94 21.21 -31.18 -12.99
CA ASP A 94 22.37 -30.54 -12.37
C ASP A 94 21.96 -29.34 -11.50
N THR A 95 22.87 -28.88 -10.64
CA THR A 95 22.68 -27.61 -9.94
C THR A 95 22.72 -26.46 -10.96
N GLY A 96 21.70 -25.60 -10.98
CA GLY A 96 21.62 -24.53 -11.97
C GLY A 96 20.19 -24.15 -12.33
N LYS A 97 20.04 -23.33 -13.37
CA LYS A 97 18.74 -22.93 -13.92
C LYS A 97 18.28 -23.92 -14.99
N HIS A 98 17.01 -24.28 -14.93
CA HIS A 98 16.35 -25.18 -15.88
C HIS A 98 15.09 -24.54 -16.45
N LYS A 99 14.84 -24.78 -17.73
CA LYS A 99 13.63 -24.33 -18.42
C LYS A 99 12.56 -25.40 -18.36
N ILE A 100 11.40 -25.06 -17.82
CA ILE A 100 10.26 -25.97 -17.72
C ILE A 100 9.12 -25.42 -18.55
N ARG A 101 8.64 -26.21 -19.51
CA ARG A 101 7.42 -25.95 -20.26
C ARG A 101 6.33 -26.87 -19.75
N ILE A 102 5.19 -26.27 -19.40
CA ILE A 102 4.02 -27.01 -18.90
C ILE A 102 2.85 -26.75 -19.83
N ALA A 103 2.14 -27.81 -20.19
CA ALA A 103 0.90 -27.73 -20.96
C ALA A 103 -0.18 -28.60 -20.31
N PHE A 104 -1.34 -28.04 -20.02
CA PHE A 104 -2.48 -28.76 -19.43
C PHE A 104 -3.80 -28.14 -19.86
N ARG A 105 -4.91 -28.84 -19.65
CA ARG A 105 -6.26 -28.31 -19.86
C ARG A 105 -6.95 -28.13 -18.52
N ALA A 106 -7.65 -27.02 -18.35
CA ALA A 106 -8.49 -26.78 -17.17
C ALA A 106 -9.78 -26.07 -17.53
N LYS A 107 -10.86 -26.31 -16.80
CA LYS A 107 -12.12 -25.55 -16.94
C LYS A 107 -12.16 -24.43 -15.89
N PRO A 108 -12.67 -23.24 -16.24
CA PRO A 108 -13.21 -22.83 -17.54
C PRO A 108 -12.14 -22.25 -18.49
N PHE A 109 -10.87 -22.61 -18.34
CA PHE A 109 -9.76 -21.90 -19.00
C PHE A 109 -9.34 -22.46 -20.38
N GLY A 110 -9.74 -23.67 -20.71
CA GLY A 110 -9.32 -24.35 -21.93
C GLY A 110 -7.89 -24.92 -21.83
N ALA A 111 -7.20 -24.97 -22.96
CA ALA A 111 -5.82 -25.45 -23.04
C ALA A 111 -4.85 -24.32 -22.65
N LEU A 112 -4.01 -24.59 -21.65
CA LEU A 112 -3.03 -23.68 -21.08
C LEU A 112 -1.63 -24.19 -21.36
N LYS A 113 -0.74 -23.30 -21.77
CA LYS A 113 0.66 -23.62 -22.07
C LYS A 113 1.55 -22.44 -21.74
N PHE A 114 2.63 -22.67 -21.01
CA PHE A 114 3.59 -21.64 -20.65
C PHE A 114 4.98 -22.21 -20.34
N ASP A 115 5.98 -21.35 -20.38
CA ASP A 115 7.38 -21.63 -20.06
C ASP A 115 7.79 -20.85 -18.80
N VAL A 116 8.55 -21.50 -17.92
CA VAL A 116 9.16 -20.92 -16.71
C VAL A 116 10.63 -21.33 -16.61
N GLU A 117 11.40 -20.59 -15.81
CA GLU A 117 12.72 -20.98 -15.36
C GLU A 117 12.69 -21.17 -13.85
N ASP A 118 13.24 -22.28 -13.36
CA ASP A 118 13.47 -22.53 -11.93
C ASP A 118 14.89 -23.05 -11.74
N SER A 119 15.38 -23.08 -10.51
CA SER A 119 16.74 -23.55 -10.24
C SER A 119 16.80 -24.63 -9.18
N ILE A 120 17.63 -25.65 -9.43
CA ILE A 120 18.06 -26.56 -8.39
C ILE A 120 19.29 -25.95 -7.73
N ALA A 121 19.19 -25.66 -6.44
CA ALA A 121 20.30 -25.30 -5.58
C ALA A 121 20.48 -26.39 -4.51
N GLN A 122 21.72 -26.70 -4.14
CA GLN A 122 21.99 -27.39 -2.88
C GLN A 122 21.49 -26.49 -1.76
N THR A 123 20.29 -26.79 -1.26
CA THR A 123 19.69 -26.00 -0.20
C THR A 123 20.19 -26.60 1.11
N GLU A 124 21.19 -25.98 1.74
CA GLU A 124 21.36 -26.17 3.18
C GLU A 124 20.04 -25.76 3.81
N SER A 125 19.31 -26.74 4.37
CA SER A 125 18.11 -26.44 5.12
C SER A 125 18.55 -25.59 6.30
N LEU A 126 18.18 -24.30 6.32
CA LEU A 126 18.31 -23.46 7.51
C LEU A 126 17.70 -24.23 8.69
N GLU A 127 18.56 -24.71 9.60
CA GLU A 127 18.17 -25.58 10.72
C GLU A 127 17.20 -24.88 11.68
N VAL A 128 17.21 -23.55 11.68
CA VAL A 128 16.38 -22.72 12.54
C VAL A 128 15.36 -21.94 11.71
N ARG A 129 14.08 -22.16 11.98
CA ARG A 129 12.95 -21.45 11.36
C ARG A 129 11.94 -21.04 12.41
N ILE A 130 11.30 -19.90 12.21
CA ILE A 130 10.16 -19.48 13.02
C ILE A 130 9.04 -20.51 12.83
N PRO A 131 8.47 -21.07 13.92
CA PRO A 131 7.37 -22.02 13.83
C PRO A 131 6.18 -21.45 13.07
N ARG A 132 5.57 -22.28 12.23
CA ARG A 132 4.39 -21.95 11.44
C ARG A 132 3.46 -23.15 11.44
N ASP A 133 2.16 -22.88 11.47
CA ASP A 133 1.12 -23.89 11.26
C ASP A 133 0.49 -23.70 9.87
N ASP A 134 0.50 -24.74 9.05
CA ASP A 134 -0.02 -24.68 7.68
C ASP A 134 -1.55 -24.74 7.62
N ALA A 135 -2.21 -25.23 8.68
CA ALA A 135 -3.66 -25.33 8.78
C ALA A 135 -4.27 -24.08 9.42
N ASP A 136 -3.74 -23.65 10.57
CA ASP A 136 -4.18 -22.45 11.27
C ASP A 136 -3.03 -21.74 12.01
N ASP A 137 -2.40 -20.84 11.26
CA ASP A 137 -1.26 -20.04 11.74
C ASP A 137 -1.65 -18.91 12.71
N TYR A 138 -2.93 -18.74 13.02
CA TYR A 138 -3.43 -17.70 13.95
C TYR A 138 -4.08 -18.30 15.21
N SER A 139 -4.09 -19.62 15.33
CA SER A 139 -4.48 -20.33 16.55
C SER A 139 -3.63 -19.94 17.77
N GLU A 140 -4.21 -20.02 18.96
CA GLU A 140 -3.50 -19.78 20.22
C GLU A 140 -2.25 -20.67 20.35
N SER A 141 -2.33 -21.92 19.90
CA SER A 141 -1.21 -22.86 19.88
C SER A 141 -0.08 -22.44 18.94
N ALA A 142 -0.40 -22.00 17.71
CA ALA A 142 0.61 -21.55 16.76
C ALA A 142 1.32 -20.28 17.27
N ILE A 143 0.55 -19.34 17.81
CA ILE A 143 1.07 -18.11 18.41
C ILE A 143 1.96 -18.43 19.61
N LYS A 144 1.51 -19.29 20.52
CA LYS A 144 2.30 -19.69 21.70
C LYS A 144 3.61 -20.37 21.30
N HIS A 145 3.57 -21.26 20.31
CA HIS A 145 4.78 -21.91 19.80
C HIS A 145 5.79 -20.89 19.24
N ARG A 146 5.31 -19.88 18.50
CA ARG A 146 6.17 -18.77 18.05
C ARG A 146 6.72 -17.93 19.20
N GLN A 147 5.91 -17.60 20.20
CA GLN A 147 6.36 -16.85 21.37
C GLN A 147 7.44 -17.62 22.14
N GLU A 148 7.22 -18.90 22.41
CA GLU A 148 8.21 -19.77 23.07
C GLU A 148 9.49 -19.90 22.24
N PHE A 149 9.39 -19.97 20.92
CA PHE A 149 10.55 -19.96 20.03
C PHE A 149 11.34 -18.65 20.17
N VAL A 150 10.67 -17.49 20.14
CA VAL A 150 11.34 -16.18 20.31
C VAL A 150 12.04 -16.09 21.66
N GLU A 151 11.38 -16.49 22.75
CA GLU A 151 11.96 -16.47 24.09
C GLU A 151 13.16 -17.40 24.20
N ARG A 152 13.05 -18.63 23.68
CA ARG A 152 14.12 -19.62 23.74
C ARG A 152 15.31 -19.26 22.86
N TYR A 153 15.05 -18.67 21.69
CA TYR A 153 16.09 -18.26 20.74
C TYR A 153 16.83 -17.00 21.20
N SER A 154 16.11 -16.02 21.76
CA SER A 154 16.69 -14.73 22.17
C SER A 154 17.15 -14.69 23.64
N GLY A 155 16.64 -15.59 24.50
CA GLY A 155 16.82 -15.53 25.95
C GLY A 155 15.99 -14.43 26.63
N ALA A 156 15.20 -13.65 25.89
CA ALA A 156 14.33 -12.62 26.44
C ALA A 156 13.00 -13.20 26.94
N GLN A 157 12.41 -12.59 27.96
CA GLN A 157 11.05 -12.91 28.41
C GLN A 157 10.06 -11.92 27.79
N LEU A 158 8.98 -12.45 27.20
CA LEU A 158 7.91 -11.66 26.62
C LEU A 158 6.76 -11.54 27.61
N GLU A 159 6.57 -10.35 28.18
CA GLU A 159 5.46 -10.04 29.09
C GLU A 159 4.32 -9.34 28.33
N HIS A 160 4.51 -8.10 27.88
CA HIS A 160 3.42 -7.29 27.33
C HIS A 160 3.00 -7.64 25.89
N LEU A 161 3.91 -8.14 25.05
CA LEU A 161 3.60 -8.46 23.66
C LEU A 161 2.46 -9.49 23.54
N LYS A 162 2.37 -10.41 24.52
CA LYS A 162 1.42 -11.52 24.54
C LYS A 162 0.00 -11.09 24.94
N HIS A 163 -0.17 -9.87 25.44
CA HIS A 163 -1.45 -9.38 25.96
C HIS A 163 -2.15 -8.47 24.95
N TYR A 164 -3.15 -9.04 24.27
CA TYR A 164 -4.04 -8.34 23.33
C TYR A 164 -5.48 -8.78 23.55
N SER A 165 -6.45 -7.92 23.21
CA SER A 165 -7.87 -8.06 23.58
C SER A 165 -8.79 -8.48 22.43
N PHE A 166 -8.24 -8.99 21.33
CA PHE A 166 -8.98 -9.35 20.12
C PHE A 166 -8.56 -10.71 19.56
N ASP A 167 -9.41 -11.31 18.73
CA ASP A 167 -9.09 -12.56 18.05
C ASP A 167 -7.97 -12.35 17.02
N ALA A 168 -6.87 -13.09 17.15
CA ALA A 168 -5.70 -12.99 16.29
C ALA A 168 -6.02 -13.27 14.80
N HIS A 169 -7.06 -14.04 14.50
CA HIS A 169 -7.51 -14.28 13.12
C HIS A 169 -7.90 -12.99 12.40
N THR A 170 -8.32 -11.95 13.12
CA THR A 170 -8.63 -10.64 12.54
C THR A 170 -7.41 -9.96 11.90
N THR A 171 -6.19 -10.41 12.23
CA THR A 171 -4.94 -9.93 11.63
C THR A 171 -4.56 -10.68 10.35
N SER A 172 -5.37 -11.65 9.92
CA SER A 172 -5.15 -12.39 8.68
C SER A 172 -5.18 -11.43 7.47
N GLY A 173 -4.08 -11.38 6.72
CA GLY A 173 -3.89 -10.42 5.63
C GLY A 173 -3.35 -9.05 6.06
N ASN A 174 -3.13 -8.83 7.36
CA ASN A 174 -2.48 -7.64 7.92
C ASN A 174 -1.09 -7.95 8.51
N CYS A 175 -0.90 -9.16 9.04
CA CYS A 175 0.35 -9.59 9.66
C CYS A 175 0.53 -11.10 9.50
N GLU A 176 1.71 -11.53 9.06
CA GLU A 176 2.15 -12.94 9.09
C GLU A 176 2.98 -13.21 10.36
N ASN A 177 3.10 -14.48 10.76
CA ASN A 177 3.85 -14.88 11.94
C ASN A 177 3.42 -14.13 13.22
N PHE A 178 2.11 -13.92 13.39
CA PHE A 178 1.58 -13.12 14.50
C PHE A 178 2.07 -13.67 15.85
N THR A 179 2.76 -12.82 16.60
CA THR A 179 3.40 -13.18 17.87
C THR A 179 2.89 -12.32 19.05
N GLY A 180 2.22 -11.21 18.75
CA GLY A 180 1.75 -10.26 19.76
C GLY A 180 1.51 -8.85 19.20
N VAL A 181 1.46 -7.86 20.10
CA VAL A 181 1.19 -6.45 19.77
C VAL A 181 2.19 -5.49 20.42
N ALA A 182 2.51 -4.37 19.75
CA ALA A 182 3.45 -3.37 20.26
C ALA A 182 2.86 -2.37 21.29
N GLN A 183 1.53 -2.20 21.33
CA GLN A 183 0.79 -1.28 22.22
C GLN A 183 1.31 0.19 22.20
N ILE A 184 0.74 1.03 21.34
CA ILE A 184 1.09 2.46 21.26
C ILE A 184 0.11 3.29 22.10
N PRO A 185 0.57 4.23 22.97
CA PRO A 185 -0.33 5.10 23.72
C PRO A 185 -1.26 5.89 22.79
N LEU A 186 -2.54 5.95 23.14
CA LEU A 186 -3.59 6.64 22.41
C LEU A 186 -4.22 7.71 23.30
N GLY A 187 -4.31 8.94 22.80
CA GLY A 187 -5.08 10.00 23.45
C GLY A 187 -5.96 10.74 22.45
N PHE A 188 -6.83 11.62 22.97
CA PHE A 188 -7.75 12.42 22.16
C PHE A 188 -7.44 13.91 22.27
N ALA A 189 -7.54 14.62 21.15
CA ALA A 189 -7.51 16.08 21.07
C ALA A 189 -8.83 16.61 20.50
N GLY A 190 -9.27 17.80 20.92
CA GLY A 190 -10.42 18.49 20.37
C GLY A 190 -11.56 18.76 21.37
N PRO A 191 -12.81 18.91 20.90
CA PRO A 191 -13.25 18.64 19.53
C PRO A 191 -12.69 19.63 18.49
N LEU A 192 -12.38 19.17 17.28
CA LEU A 192 -12.04 20.03 16.13
C LEU A 192 -13.30 20.33 15.32
N LYS A 193 -13.62 21.61 15.16
CA LYS A 193 -14.70 22.06 14.29
C LYS A 193 -14.22 22.13 12.83
N VAL A 194 -14.81 21.31 11.97
CA VAL A 194 -14.54 21.27 10.52
C VAL A 194 -15.77 21.72 9.76
N ASN A 195 -15.56 22.64 8.81
CA ASN A 195 -16.51 23.19 7.86
C ASN A 195 -16.05 22.78 6.44
N GLY A 196 -16.08 21.48 6.16
CA GLY A 196 -15.66 20.89 4.89
C GLY A 196 -16.83 20.54 3.97
N GLU A 197 -16.51 20.05 2.77
CA GLU A 197 -17.50 19.58 1.80
C GLU A 197 -18.07 18.20 2.19
N TYR A 198 -17.31 17.41 2.97
CA TYR A 198 -17.65 16.06 3.40
C TYR A 198 -17.68 15.90 4.92
N ALA A 199 -16.92 16.73 5.66
CA ALA A 199 -16.86 16.80 7.10
C ALA A 199 -17.46 18.12 7.59
N SER A 200 -18.68 18.08 8.14
CA SER A 200 -19.31 19.23 8.79
C SER A 200 -19.66 18.87 10.23
N GLY A 201 -19.01 19.51 11.20
CA GLY A 201 -19.28 19.30 12.62
C GLY A 201 -18.03 19.31 13.49
N GLU A 202 -18.16 18.74 14.68
CA GLU A 202 -17.13 18.68 15.72
C GLU A 202 -16.64 17.25 15.91
N PHE A 203 -15.32 17.05 15.92
CA PHE A 203 -14.69 15.72 15.93
C PHE A 203 -13.66 15.59 17.04
N LEU A 204 -13.77 14.53 17.86
CA LEU A 204 -12.70 14.15 18.79
C LEU A 204 -11.63 13.37 18.03
N ILE A 205 -10.39 13.85 18.09
CA ILE A 205 -9.29 13.41 17.23
C ILE A 205 -8.44 12.36 17.96
N PRO A 206 -8.45 11.09 17.56
CA PRO A 206 -7.60 10.06 18.13
C PRO A 206 -6.16 10.20 17.61
N LEU A 207 -5.18 10.25 18.52
CA LEU A 207 -3.75 10.40 18.20
C LEU A 207 -2.96 9.33 18.95
N ALA A 208 -2.37 8.38 18.21
CA ALA A 208 -1.53 7.33 18.76
C ALA A 208 -0.06 7.72 18.63
N THR A 209 0.64 7.95 19.74
CA THR A 209 2.02 8.43 19.73
C THR A 209 2.77 8.11 21.01
N THR A 210 4.09 8.04 20.91
CA THR A 210 5.02 8.01 22.05
C THR A 210 5.77 9.35 22.23
N GLU A 211 5.53 10.32 21.34
CA GLU A 211 6.13 11.65 21.43
C GLU A 211 5.38 12.51 22.47
N GLY A 212 6.10 12.88 23.54
CA GLY A 212 5.58 13.77 24.57
C GLY A 212 5.14 15.11 23.98
N THR A 213 4.13 15.73 24.60
CA THR A 213 3.51 17.02 24.18
C THR A 213 2.78 17.06 22.84
N LEU A 214 2.88 16.04 21.98
CA LEU A 214 2.20 16.05 20.68
C LEU A 214 0.70 16.30 20.85
N ILE A 215 0.00 15.43 21.59
CA ILE A 215 -1.46 15.52 21.76
C ILE A 215 -1.87 16.88 22.36
N ALA A 216 -1.12 17.37 23.34
CA ALA A 216 -1.37 18.67 23.97
C ALA A 216 -1.19 19.84 22.97
N SER A 217 -0.16 19.78 22.11
CA SER A 217 0.09 20.79 21.08
C SER A 217 -1.03 20.81 20.04
N TYR A 218 -1.45 19.64 19.53
CA TYR A 218 -2.58 19.54 18.61
C TYR A 218 -3.88 20.05 19.27
N ASN A 219 -4.13 19.71 20.53
CA ASN A 219 -5.29 20.21 21.28
C ASN A 219 -5.28 21.74 21.43
N ARG A 220 -4.10 22.35 21.68
CA ARG A 220 -3.93 23.81 21.73
C ARG A 220 -4.20 24.46 20.38
N GLY A 221 -3.70 23.87 19.29
CA GLY A 221 -3.99 24.32 17.93
C GLY A 221 -5.47 24.27 17.59
N ILE A 222 -6.14 23.15 17.92
CA ILE A 222 -7.58 22.97 17.71
C ILE A 222 -8.38 24.06 18.44
N LYS A 223 -8.02 24.38 19.69
CA LYS A 223 -8.67 25.46 20.45
C LYS A 223 -8.63 26.79 19.68
N VAL A 224 -7.47 27.17 19.15
CA VAL A 224 -7.31 28.44 18.41
C VAL A 224 -8.11 28.45 17.11
N LEU A 225 -8.13 27.33 16.38
CA LEU A 225 -8.93 27.22 15.15
C LEU A 225 -10.43 27.30 15.45
N ASN A 226 -10.91 26.68 16.51
CA ASN A 226 -12.32 26.75 16.91
C ASN A 226 -12.74 28.17 17.35
N LEU A 227 -11.90 28.86 18.12
CA LEU A 227 -12.12 30.27 18.49
C LEU A 227 -12.14 31.21 17.27
N SER A 228 -11.62 30.73 16.14
CA SER A 228 -11.59 31.42 14.84
C SER A 228 -12.71 30.96 13.90
N GLY A 229 -13.69 30.21 14.39
CA GLY A 229 -14.85 29.73 13.61
C GLY A 229 -14.74 28.29 13.10
N GLY A 230 -13.61 27.62 13.34
CA GLY A 230 -13.30 26.28 12.84
C GLY A 230 -12.45 26.31 11.57
N VAL A 231 -12.14 25.14 11.06
CA VAL A 231 -11.33 24.95 9.84
C VAL A 231 -12.23 24.75 8.64
N LYS A 232 -11.97 25.46 7.54
CA LYS A 232 -12.60 25.16 6.26
C LYS A 232 -11.72 24.18 5.49
N SER A 233 -12.30 23.12 4.95
CA SER A 233 -11.57 22.05 4.26
C SER A 233 -12.17 21.75 2.89
N THR A 234 -11.35 21.32 1.93
CA THR A 234 -11.79 21.03 0.55
C THR A 234 -10.92 19.94 -0.06
N VAL A 235 -11.54 18.91 -0.66
CA VAL A 235 -10.84 17.85 -1.39
C VAL A 235 -10.77 18.23 -2.87
N VAL A 236 -9.58 18.65 -3.31
CA VAL A 236 -9.33 19.18 -4.66
C VAL A 236 -9.18 18.08 -5.71
N SER A 237 -8.57 16.95 -5.35
CA SER A 237 -8.34 15.84 -6.28
C SER A 237 -8.22 14.51 -5.55
N ASP A 238 -8.54 13.44 -6.26
CA ASP A 238 -8.44 12.06 -5.77
C ASP A 238 -7.94 11.15 -6.91
N ALA A 239 -6.77 10.54 -6.76
CA ALA A 239 -6.29 9.52 -7.69
C ALA A 239 -5.25 8.63 -7.02
N MET A 240 -5.41 7.30 -7.13
CA MET A 240 -4.37 6.34 -6.77
C MET A 240 -3.68 5.82 -8.03
N GLN A 241 -2.37 5.58 -7.96
CA GLN A 241 -1.55 5.26 -9.12
C GLN A 241 -0.80 3.95 -9.03
N ARG A 242 -0.56 3.37 -10.20
CA ARG A 242 0.51 2.42 -10.49
C ARG A 242 1.25 2.90 -11.74
N ALA A 243 2.57 2.78 -11.76
CA ALA A 243 3.38 3.23 -12.88
C ALA A 243 4.28 2.11 -13.40
N PRO A 244 3.83 1.34 -14.40
CA PRO A 244 4.68 0.44 -15.16
C PRO A 244 5.67 1.19 -16.05
N VAL A 245 6.75 0.48 -16.41
CA VAL A 245 7.70 0.91 -17.44
C VAL A 245 7.86 -0.15 -18.51
N PHE A 246 7.91 0.31 -19.76
CA PHE A 246 8.14 -0.47 -20.97
C PHE A 246 9.47 -0.03 -21.59
N VAL A 247 10.32 -1.00 -21.93
CA VAL A 247 11.65 -0.77 -22.50
C VAL A 247 11.66 -1.18 -23.95
N PHE A 248 12.20 -0.31 -24.82
CA PHE A 248 12.25 -0.50 -26.27
C PHE A 248 13.70 -0.59 -26.77
N GLU A 249 13.86 -0.82 -28.08
CA GLU A 249 15.17 -0.79 -28.74
C GLU A 249 15.78 0.62 -28.67
N ASP A 250 14.98 1.65 -28.98
CA ASP A 250 15.37 3.05 -28.96
C ASP A 250 14.21 3.98 -28.56
N ALA A 251 14.51 5.28 -28.46
CA ALA A 251 13.55 6.31 -28.07
C ALA A 251 12.42 6.54 -29.10
N ARG A 252 12.65 6.27 -30.39
CA ARG A 252 11.62 6.44 -31.44
C ARG A 252 10.56 5.35 -31.31
N GLU A 253 10.97 4.11 -31.06
CA GLU A 253 10.05 3.02 -30.79
C GLU A 253 9.23 3.27 -29.52
N GLY A 254 9.85 3.81 -28.46
CA GLY A 254 9.13 4.25 -27.27
C GLY A 254 8.10 5.34 -27.56
N ARG A 255 8.42 6.34 -28.39
CA ARG A 255 7.47 7.37 -28.80
C ARG A 255 6.30 6.84 -29.65
N LYS A 256 6.57 5.90 -30.56
CA LYS A 256 5.52 5.21 -31.33
C LYS A 256 4.57 4.47 -30.40
N PHE A 257 5.12 3.78 -29.40
CA PHE A 257 4.33 3.09 -28.37
C PHE A 257 3.42 4.04 -27.59
N VAL A 258 3.90 5.22 -27.17
CA VAL A 258 3.05 6.24 -26.50
C VAL A 258 1.86 6.62 -27.39
N SER A 259 2.10 6.86 -28.69
CA SER A 259 1.03 7.21 -29.62
C SER A 259 0.01 6.08 -29.77
N TRP A 260 0.48 4.83 -29.82
CA TRP A 260 -0.39 3.66 -29.84
C TRP A 260 -1.22 3.52 -28.56
N VAL A 261 -0.63 3.72 -27.38
CA VAL A 261 -1.35 3.68 -26.10
C VAL A 261 -2.47 4.72 -26.06
N LEU A 262 -2.19 5.96 -26.49
CA LEU A 262 -3.19 7.03 -26.51
C LEU A 262 -4.35 6.72 -27.48
N ASN A 263 -4.05 6.11 -28.64
CA ASN A 263 -5.07 5.69 -29.61
C ASN A 263 -5.91 4.49 -29.13
N ASN A 264 -5.43 3.72 -28.15
CA ASN A 264 -6.10 2.52 -27.63
C ASN A 264 -6.60 2.70 -26.18
N ILE A 265 -6.69 3.94 -25.69
CA ILE A 265 -6.97 4.22 -24.27
C ILE A 265 -8.29 3.60 -23.79
N GLU A 266 -9.33 3.59 -24.63
CA GLU A 266 -10.63 3.01 -24.27
C GLU A 266 -10.56 1.50 -24.07
N LYS A 267 -9.80 0.80 -24.92
CA LYS A 267 -9.61 -0.65 -24.76
C LYS A 267 -8.74 -0.95 -23.53
N ILE A 268 -7.66 -0.20 -23.33
CA ILE A 268 -6.81 -0.32 -22.14
C ILE A 268 -7.63 -0.09 -20.86
N LYS A 269 -8.55 0.88 -20.88
CA LYS A 269 -9.47 1.17 -19.79
C LYS A 269 -10.43 0.02 -19.52
N GLU A 270 -11.03 -0.56 -20.56
CA GLU A 270 -11.91 -1.73 -20.45
C GLU A 270 -11.20 -2.89 -19.72
N GLU A 271 -9.97 -3.21 -20.14
CA GLU A 271 -9.18 -4.29 -19.54
C GLU A 271 -8.77 -3.98 -18.09
N ALA A 272 -8.44 -2.73 -17.78
CA ALA A 272 -8.12 -2.31 -16.42
C ALA A 272 -9.33 -2.48 -15.48
N GLU A 273 -10.47 -1.95 -15.89
CA GLU A 273 -11.70 -1.90 -15.09
C GLU A 273 -12.41 -3.26 -14.98
N ALA A 274 -12.13 -4.21 -15.88
CA ALA A 274 -12.66 -5.58 -15.79
C ALA A 274 -12.26 -6.30 -14.48
N THR A 275 -11.17 -5.87 -13.83
CA THR A 275 -10.66 -6.48 -12.59
C THR A 275 -11.34 -5.98 -11.31
N SER A 276 -12.17 -4.93 -11.39
CA SER A 276 -12.78 -4.32 -10.21
C SER A 276 -14.05 -3.53 -10.55
N SER A 277 -15.11 -3.74 -9.76
CA SER A 277 -16.29 -2.87 -9.81
C SER A 277 -16.08 -1.48 -9.20
N VAL A 278 -14.95 -1.25 -8.51
CA VAL A 278 -14.65 -0.02 -7.76
C VAL A 278 -13.58 0.84 -8.44
N ALA A 279 -12.49 0.23 -8.92
CA ALA A 279 -11.44 0.99 -9.60
C ALA A 279 -11.91 1.49 -10.97
N LYS A 280 -11.82 2.80 -11.20
CA LYS A 280 -12.09 3.42 -12.51
C LYS A 280 -10.88 4.17 -13.02
N LEU A 281 -10.41 3.83 -14.22
CA LEU A 281 -9.26 4.47 -14.83
C LEU A 281 -9.68 5.87 -15.29
N LYS A 282 -9.07 6.90 -14.70
CA LYS A 282 -9.28 8.29 -15.08
C LYS A 282 -8.51 8.64 -16.35
N TYR A 283 -7.20 8.40 -16.32
CA TYR A 283 -6.28 8.69 -17.42
C TYR A 283 -4.93 7.99 -17.21
N ILE A 284 -4.14 7.92 -18.28
CA ILE A 284 -2.74 7.47 -18.25
C ILE A 284 -1.86 8.66 -18.62
N ASP A 285 -0.85 8.94 -17.80
CA ASP A 285 0.11 10.02 -18.02
C ASP A 285 1.45 9.42 -18.47
N PRO A 286 1.83 9.54 -19.76
CA PRO A 286 3.05 8.96 -20.29
C PRO A 286 4.28 9.86 -20.05
N TYR A 287 5.37 9.26 -19.57
CA TYR A 287 6.67 9.91 -19.42
C TYR A 287 7.73 9.10 -20.16
N THR A 288 8.58 9.76 -20.94
CA THR A 288 9.63 9.10 -21.73
C THR A 288 11.01 9.54 -21.27
N ALA A 289 11.92 8.59 -21.10
CA ALA A 289 13.33 8.87 -20.87
C ALA A 289 14.17 7.76 -21.53
N ASN A 290 15.15 8.13 -22.36
CA ASN A 290 15.90 7.17 -23.17
C ASN A 290 14.97 6.29 -24.02
N LYS A 291 15.16 4.98 -23.97
CA LYS A 291 14.30 3.95 -24.58
C LYS A 291 13.23 3.41 -23.62
N PHE A 292 12.90 4.16 -22.57
CA PHE A 292 11.92 3.79 -21.54
C PHE A 292 10.66 4.63 -21.66
N VAL A 293 9.51 3.98 -21.54
CA VAL A 293 8.20 4.63 -21.46
C VAL A 293 7.55 4.24 -20.15
N TYR A 294 7.40 5.22 -19.26
CA TYR A 294 6.66 5.10 -18.02
C TYR A 294 5.22 5.49 -18.29
N LEU A 295 4.27 4.64 -17.92
CA LEU A 295 2.85 4.95 -18.03
C LEU A 295 2.29 5.06 -16.61
N ARG A 296 1.97 6.27 -16.15
CA ARG A 296 1.37 6.45 -14.82
C ARG A 296 -0.15 6.33 -14.95
N PHE A 297 -0.70 5.19 -14.56
CA PHE A 297 -2.14 4.94 -14.58
C PHE A 297 -2.77 5.58 -13.34
N ASN A 298 -3.85 6.35 -13.51
CA ASN A 298 -4.52 7.10 -12.44
C ASN A 298 -5.95 6.62 -12.26
N TYR A 299 -6.32 6.14 -11.08
CA TYR A 299 -7.63 5.55 -10.79
C TYR A 299 -8.38 6.25 -9.67
N THR A 300 -9.72 6.23 -9.69
CA THR A 300 -10.50 6.29 -8.44
C THR A 300 -10.51 4.93 -7.76
N THR A 301 -10.66 4.89 -6.43
CA THR A 301 -10.61 3.64 -5.64
C THR A 301 -11.72 3.53 -4.58
N GLY A 302 -12.74 4.38 -4.66
CA GLY A 302 -13.77 4.46 -3.62
C GLY A 302 -13.16 4.84 -2.27
N ASP A 303 -13.58 4.14 -1.20
CA ASP A 303 -13.10 4.38 0.17
C ASP A 303 -11.82 3.63 0.56
N ALA A 304 -11.30 2.78 -0.33
CA ALA A 304 -10.04 2.09 -0.11
C ALA A 304 -8.85 2.98 -0.53
N ALA A 305 -7.71 2.84 0.15
CA ALA A 305 -6.45 3.42 -0.32
C ALA A 305 -6.13 2.94 -1.73
N GLY A 306 -6.37 1.64 -1.99
CA GLY A 306 -6.50 1.10 -3.34
C GLY A 306 -5.20 0.65 -4.00
N GLN A 307 -4.04 0.66 -3.32
CA GLN A 307 -2.75 0.24 -3.91
C GLN A 307 -2.77 -1.16 -4.53
N ASN A 308 -3.39 -2.14 -3.86
CA ASN A 308 -3.55 -3.51 -4.37
C ASN A 308 -4.53 -3.57 -5.54
N MET A 309 -5.62 -2.79 -5.46
CA MET A 309 -6.67 -2.74 -6.47
C MET A 309 -6.13 -2.18 -7.79
N VAL A 310 -5.44 -1.04 -7.74
CA VAL A 310 -4.83 -0.42 -8.94
C VAL A 310 -3.68 -1.26 -9.49
N GLY A 311 -2.96 -2.00 -8.64
CA GLY A 311 -1.93 -2.94 -9.05
C GLY A 311 -2.49 -4.04 -9.95
N ARG A 312 -3.60 -4.67 -9.53
CA ARG A 312 -4.29 -5.70 -10.33
C ARG A 312 -4.87 -5.13 -11.63
N ALA A 313 -5.55 -3.99 -11.55
CA ALA A 313 -6.13 -3.33 -12.73
C ALA A 313 -5.05 -2.98 -13.77
N THR A 314 -3.95 -2.38 -13.31
CA THR A 314 -2.84 -2.02 -14.20
C THR A 314 -2.15 -3.25 -14.77
N PHE A 315 -2.05 -4.33 -14.01
CA PHE A 315 -1.48 -5.58 -14.50
C PHE A 315 -2.31 -6.22 -15.61
N ALA A 316 -3.64 -6.21 -15.50
CA ALA A 316 -4.54 -6.68 -16.56
C ALA A 316 -4.41 -5.81 -17.82
N ALA A 317 -4.45 -4.49 -17.66
CA ALA A 317 -4.26 -3.55 -18.76
C ALA A 317 -2.90 -3.73 -19.46
N CYS A 318 -1.82 -3.85 -18.69
CA CYS A 318 -0.47 -4.05 -19.24
C CYS A 318 -0.31 -5.41 -19.92
N SER A 319 -0.98 -6.44 -19.41
CA SER A 319 -1.01 -7.75 -20.03
C SER A 319 -1.61 -7.68 -21.43
N TRP A 320 -2.76 -7.00 -21.57
CA TRP A 320 -3.36 -6.75 -22.88
C TRP A 320 -2.43 -5.96 -23.79
N ILE A 321 -1.80 -4.89 -23.28
CA ILE A 321 -0.83 -4.09 -24.05
C ILE A 321 0.32 -4.97 -24.60
N ILE A 322 0.89 -5.84 -23.75
CA ILE A 322 2.00 -6.72 -24.13
C ILE A 322 1.58 -7.73 -25.22
N ASP A 323 0.35 -8.23 -25.14
CA ASP A 323 -0.18 -9.19 -26.11
C ASP A 323 -0.55 -8.53 -27.46
N HIS A 324 -0.74 -7.20 -27.50
CA HIS A 324 -1.25 -6.46 -28.68
C HIS A 324 -0.27 -5.43 -29.26
N TYR A 325 0.91 -5.25 -28.66
CA TYR A 325 1.95 -4.36 -29.17
C TYR A 325 3.30 -5.07 -29.30
N GLU A 326 3.79 -5.18 -30.53
CA GLU A 326 5.11 -5.74 -30.81
C GLU A 326 6.25 -4.74 -30.54
N GLY A 327 7.41 -5.24 -30.12
CA GLY A 327 8.63 -4.42 -29.96
C GLY A 327 8.99 -4.04 -28.52
N ILE A 328 8.16 -4.40 -27.53
CA ILE A 328 8.50 -4.31 -26.10
C ILE A 328 9.63 -5.32 -25.80
N LYS A 329 10.75 -4.84 -25.27
CA LYS A 329 11.91 -5.67 -24.87
C LYS A 329 11.83 -6.12 -23.41
N HIS A 330 11.43 -5.20 -22.53
CA HIS A 330 11.23 -5.49 -21.10
C HIS A 330 10.02 -4.73 -20.55
N PHE A 331 9.44 -5.29 -19.50
CA PHE A 331 8.30 -4.74 -18.78
C PHE A 331 8.49 -4.91 -17.28
N TYR A 332 8.16 -3.87 -16.52
CA TYR A 332 8.05 -3.93 -15.06
C TYR A 332 6.78 -3.21 -14.63
N LEU A 333 5.99 -3.84 -13.75
CA LEU A 333 4.70 -3.30 -13.30
C LEU A 333 4.84 -2.05 -12.40
N GLU A 334 5.96 -1.94 -11.68
CA GLU A 334 6.29 -0.78 -10.85
C GLU A 334 7.71 -0.32 -11.16
N SER A 335 7.87 1.00 -11.34
CA SER A 335 9.09 1.63 -11.82
C SER A 335 9.59 2.77 -10.92
N ASN A 336 9.11 2.82 -9.68
CA ASN A 336 9.25 3.93 -8.74
C ASN A 336 8.59 5.25 -9.17
N PHE A 337 7.80 5.26 -10.25
CA PHE A 337 7.21 6.49 -10.80
C PHE A 337 5.74 6.71 -10.36
N ALA A 338 5.17 5.79 -9.57
CA ALA A 338 3.82 5.95 -9.04
C ALA A 338 3.68 7.24 -8.20
N THR A 339 4.55 7.61 -7.27
CA THR A 339 5.63 6.89 -6.56
C THR A 339 5.07 6.39 -5.23
N ASP A 340 5.27 5.12 -4.85
CA ASP A 340 4.69 4.53 -3.63
C ASP A 340 5.72 4.41 -2.50
N LYS A 341 5.43 4.96 -1.32
CA LYS A 341 6.23 4.97 -0.09
C LYS A 341 7.58 5.69 -0.18
N LYS A 342 7.66 6.72 -1.03
CA LYS A 342 8.83 7.63 -1.15
C LYS A 342 8.34 9.05 -1.43
N ALA A 343 8.98 10.04 -0.82
CA ALA A 343 8.76 11.44 -1.20
C ALA A 343 9.11 11.66 -2.68
N SER A 344 8.25 12.37 -3.42
CA SER A 344 8.47 12.63 -4.84
C SER A 344 7.83 13.93 -5.33
N GLN A 345 8.52 14.62 -6.23
CA GLN A 345 7.99 15.84 -6.85
C GLN A 345 6.75 15.55 -7.71
N VAL A 346 6.68 14.37 -8.33
CA VAL A 346 5.51 13.99 -9.15
C VAL A 346 4.26 13.89 -8.30
N ASN A 347 4.32 13.38 -7.06
CA ASN A 347 3.16 13.31 -6.17
C ASN A 347 2.71 14.71 -5.69
N ILE A 348 3.66 15.64 -5.50
CA ILE A 348 3.36 17.04 -5.18
C ILE A 348 2.63 17.72 -6.35
N MET A 349 3.14 17.58 -7.57
CA MET A 349 2.54 18.22 -8.75
C MET A 349 1.25 17.51 -9.20
N ARG A 350 1.29 16.19 -9.24
CA ARG A 350 0.24 15.28 -9.71
C ARG A 350 -0.21 14.38 -8.56
N THR A 351 -1.26 14.80 -7.88
CA THR A 351 -1.87 14.16 -6.70
C THR A 351 -1.81 12.64 -6.72
N ARG A 352 -1.42 12.06 -5.59
CA ARG A 352 -1.51 10.62 -5.29
C ARG A 352 -2.30 10.44 -3.99
N GLY A 353 -3.33 9.61 -3.99
CA GLY A 353 -4.37 9.65 -2.95
C GLY A 353 -5.22 10.91 -3.07
N LYS A 354 -5.43 11.62 -1.96
CA LYS A 354 -6.23 12.83 -1.88
C LYS A 354 -5.32 14.07 -1.88
N ARG A 355 -5.71 15.10 -2.63
CA ARG A 355 -5.23 16.46 -2.45
C ARG A 355 -6.28 17.21 -1.66
N VAL A 356 -5.92 17.65 -0.47
CA VAL A 356 -6.84 18.30 0.45
C VAL A 356 -6.22 19.57 0.99
N THR A 357 -7.00 20.64 1.04
CA THR A 357 -6.61 21.92 1.61
C THR A 357 -7.44 22.19 2.84
N ALA A 358 -6.80 22.63 3.92
CA ALA A 358 -7.43 23.14 5.13
C ALA A 358 -6.96 24.57 5.36
N GLU A 359 -7.89 25.48 5.68
CA GLU A 359 -7.63 26.91 5.83
C GLU A 359 -8.42 27.52 7.00
N CYS A 360 -7.86 28.58 7.59
CA CYS A 360 -8.48 29.35 8.66
C CYS A 360 -7.94 30.79 8.67
N THR A 361 -8.81 31.75 8.98
CA THR A 361 -8.39 33.13 9.32
C THR A 361 -8.49 33.29 10.82
N ILE A 362 -7.36 33.45 11.48
CA ILE A 362 -7.24 33.50 12.93
C ILE A 362 -7.17 34.97 13.36
N PRO A 363 -8.12 35.47 14.18
CA PRO A 363 -8.10 36.83 14.67
C PRO A 363 -6.82 37.14 15.45
N ARG A 364 -6.30 38.36 15.30
CA ARG A 364 -5.10 38.82 16.02
C ARG A 364 -5.17 38.52 17.51
N ASP A 365 -6.25 38.94 18.16
CA ASP A 365 -6.40 38.85 19.62
C ASP A 365 -6.37 37.39 20.11
N VAL A 366 -6.89 36.45 19.32
CA VAL A 366 -6.86 35.01 19.64
C VAL A 366 -5.42 34.49 19.67
N LEU A 367 -4.56 34.92 18.73
CA LEU A 367 -3.15 34.53 18.71
C LEU A 367 -2.37 35.15 19.88
N ILE A 368 -2.58 36.43 20.14
CA ILE A 368 -1.91 37.12 21.26
C ILE A 368 -2.29 36.45 22.58
N GLU A 369 -3.59 36.24 22.82
CA GLU A 369 -4.09 35.72 24.10
C GLU A 369 -3.71 34.26 24.33
N HIS A 370 -3.85 33.40 23.31
CA HIS A 370 -3.72 31.95 23.51
C HIS A 370 -2.41 31.35 23.01
N MET A 371 -1.72 32.03 22.10
CA MET A 371 -0.47 31.57 21.52
C MET A 371 0.72 32.49 21.84
N ARG A 372 0.47 33.67 22.43
CA ARG A 372 1.49 34.65 22.83
C ARG A 372 2.40 35.06 21.67
N VAL A 373 1.81 35.20 20.50
CA VAL A 373 2.52 35.55 19.26
C VAL A 373 1.69 36.51 18.43
N GLU A 374 2.37 37.43 17.75
CA GLU A 374 1.74 38.35 16.80
C GLU A 374 1.66 37.72 15.40
N PRO A 375 0.58 37.98 14.62
CA PRO A 375 0.44 37.53 13.23
C PRO A 375 1.66 37.87 12.35
N GLU A 376 2.22 39.07 12.51
CA GLU A 376 3.39 39.52 11.75
C GLU A 376 4.61 38.60 11.95
N SER A 377 4.83 38.14 13.18
CA SER A 377 5.93 37.24 13.52
C SER A 377 5.78 35.89 12.84
N LEU A 378 4.55 35.37 12.76
CA LEU A 378 4.25 34.10 12.09
C LEU A 378 4.45 34.19 10.58
N VAL A 379 4.01 35.28 9.95
CA VAL A 379 4.22 35.49 8.50
C VAL A 379 5.70 35.68 8.18
N TYR A 380 6.43 36.45 8.99
CA TYR A 380 7.87 36.60 8.81
C TYR A 380 8.60 35.26 8.98
N HIS A 381 8.28 34.50 10.03
CA HIS A 381 8.84 33.17 10.25
C HIS A 381 8.53 32.20 9.10
N ALA A 382 7.30 32.23 8.55
CA ALA A 382 6.96 31.43 7.38
C ALA A 382 7.83 31.76 6.16
N GLY A 383 8.14 33.04 5.93
CA GLY A 383 9.09 33.46 4.90
C GLY A 383 10.50 32.89 5.10
N VAL A 384 11.00 32.90 6.35
CA VAL A 384 12.30 32.31 6.71
C VAL A 384 12.30 30.78 6.53
N ALA A 385 11.27 30.10 7.04
CA ALA A 385 11.12 28.66 6.94
C ALA A 385 11.02 28.20 5.48
N ASN A 386 10.31 28.95 4.63
CA ASN A 386 10.21 28.67 3.19
C ASN A 386 11.58 28.64 2.50
N VAL A 387 12.45 29.62 2.80
CA VAL A 387 13.83 29.63 2.27
C VAL A 387 14.59 28.40 2.76
N GLY A 388 14.45 28.05 4.05
CA GLY A 388 15.08 26.86 4.63
C GLY A 388 14.62 25.54 3.99
N SER A 389 13.31 25.37 3.77
CA SER A 389 12.75 24.19 3.12
C SER A 389 13.16 24.07 1.66
N PHE A 390 13.23 25.21 0.94
CA PHE A 390 13.73 25.22 -0.43
C PHE A 390 15.20 24.76 -0.51
N LEU A 391 16.07 25.31 0.36
CA LEU A 391 17.49 24.96 0.39
C LEU A 391 17.74 23.50 0.80
N SER A 392 16.93 22.97 1.72
CA SER A 392 17.08 21.59 2.20
C SER A 392 16.44 20.54 1.28
N GLY A 393 15.62 20.96 0.31
CA GLY A 393 14.86 20.03 -0.53
C GLY A 393 13.74 19.31 0.21
N ALA A 394 13.24 19.89 1.32
CA ALA A 394 12.14 19.31 2.07
C ALA A 394 10.86 19.24 1.21
N ASN A 395 10.10 18.16 1.36
CA ASN A 395 8.79 18.00 0.70
C ASN A 395 7.65 18.75 1.43
N ASN A 396 7.99 19.44 2.52
CA ASN A 396 7.10 20.24 3.35
C ASN A 396 7.80 21.56 3.70
N ASN A 397 7.10 22.68 3.50
CA ASN A 397 7.54 24.01 3.92
C ASN A 397 6.95 24.46 5.28
N GLY A 398 6.13 23.60 5.88
CA GLY A 398 5.64 23.72 7.25
C GLY A 398 6.58 23.15 8.30
N ALA A 399 6.06 23.04 9.52
CA ALA A 399 6.81 22.64 10.69
C ALA A 399 6.77 21.13 10.95
N HIS A 400 5.60 20.45 10.92
CA HIS A 400 5.51 19.05 11.37
C HIS A 400 4.28 18.24 10.91
N SER A 401 3.79 18.44 9.68
CA SER A 401 2.71 17.63 9.09
C SER A 401 2.82 16.12 9.34
N ALA A 402 4.05 15.58 9.28
CA ALA A 402 4.33 14.17 9.50
C ALA A 402 3.88 13.67 10.88
N ASN A 403 3.99 14.48 11.94
CA ASN A 403 3.66 14.06 13.31
C ASN A 403 2.16 13.76 13.44
N GLY A 404 1.30 14.70 13.02
CA GLY A 404 -0.15 14.56 13.10
C GLY A 404 -0.67 13.45 12.20
N ILE A 405 -0.13 13.36 10.98
CA ILE A 405 -0.49 12.30 10.03
C ILE A 405 -0.10 10.93 10.57
N THR A 406 1.12 10.77 11.10
CA THR A 406 1.59 9.50 11.68
C THR A 406 0.71 9.08 12.86
N ALA A 407 0.43 10.02 13.78
CA ALA A 407 -0.37 9.71 14.96
C ALA A 407 -1.81 9.32 14.60
N MET A 408 -2.42 10.00 13.62
CA MET A 408 -3.72 9.63 13.06
C MET A 408 -3.66 8.28 12.33
N PHE A 409 -2.60 8.02 11.56
CA PHE A 409 -2.46 6.82 10.75
C PHE A 409 -2.39 5.56 11.62
N ILE A 410 -1.58 5.60 12.68
CA ILE A 410 -1.49 4.50 13.66
C ILE A 410 -2.84 4.31 14.35
N ALA A 411 -3.46 5.40 14.80
CA ALA A 411 -4.73 5.34 15.52
C ALA A 411 -5.89 4.79 14.67
N THR A 412 -5.88 5.01 13.35
CA THR A 412 -7.02 4.71 12.46
C THR A 412 -6.72 3.60 11.45
N GLY A 413 -5.60 2.90 11.58
CA GLY A 413 -5.29 1.71 10.79
C GLY A 413 -4.92 1.98 9.34
N GLN A 414 -4.32 3.13 9.09
CA GLN A 414 -3.76 3.48 7.80
C GLN A 414 -2.39 2.79 7.61
N ASP A 415 -1.91 2.74 6.37
CA ASP A 415 -0.55 2.28 6.09
C ASP A 415 0.45 3.38 6.48
N VAL A 416 1.09 3.22 7.65
CA VAL A 416 2.02 4.20 8.23
C VAL A 416 3.23 4.47 7.32
N ALA A 417 3.62 3.53 6.45
CA ALA A 417 4.72 3.76 5.51
C ALA A 417 4.37 4.85 4.47
N ASN A 418 3.08 5.10 4.21
CA ASN A 418 2.63 6.19 3.34
C ASN A 418 2.85 7.58 3.94
N VAL A 419 3.29 7.72 5.20
CA VAL A 419 3.73 9.01 5.76
C VAL A 419 4.87 9.60 4.94
N SER A 420 5.72 8.76 4.35
CA SER A 420 6.79 9.18 3.42
C SER A 420 6.28 10.01 2.23
N GLU A 421 5.01 9.89 1.87
CA GLU A 421 4.34 10.68 0.83
C GLU A 421 3.32 11.67 1.39
N SER A 422 2.54 11.23 2.38
CA SER A 422 1.42 11.97 2.95
C SER A 422 1.90 13.15 3.79
N SER A 423 3.14 13.11 4.29
CA SER A 423 3.77 14.24 4.98
C SER A 423 4.05 15.45 4.09
N ALA A 424 3.98 15.32 2.76
CA ALA A 424 4.14 16.48 1.90
C ALA A 424 3.14 17.58 2.27
N GLY A 425 3.60 18.82 2.37
CA GLY A 425 2.80 19.93 2.87
C GLY A 425 3.18 21.23 2.16
N VAL A 426 2.16 21.96 1.70
CA VAL A 426 2.31 23.29 1.14
C VAL A 426 1.54 24.24 2.03
N ILE A 427 2.25 24.90 2.93
CA ILE A 427 1.74 25.90 3.85
C ILE A 427 1.86 27.28 3.23
N TYR A 428 0.82 28.07 3.42
CA TYR A 428 0.81 29.47 3.08
C TYR A 428 0.20 30.28 4.21
N SER A 429 0.81 31.42 4.52
CA SER A 429 0.30 32.38 5.48
C SER A 429 0.43 33.81 4.96
N GLU A 430 -0.55 34.64 5.28
CA GLU A 430 -0.54 36.06 4.96
C GLU A 430 -1.30 36.86 6.01
N LEU A 431 -1.05 38.18 6.03
CA LEU A 431 -1.80 39.11 6.84
C LEU A 431 -3.05 39.56 6.08
N THR A 432 -4.20 39.49 6.74
CA THR A 432 -5.40 40.14 6.20
C THR A 432 -5.27 41.67 6.32
N PRO A 433 -6.12 42.46 5.63
CA PRO A 433 -6.16 43.91 5.83
C PRO A 433 -6.45 44.35 7.27
N LYS A 434 -7.06 43.47 8.09
CA LYS A 434 -7.32 43.69 9.52
C LYS A 434 -6.15 43.30 10.43
N LYS A 435 -5.04 42.84 9.85
CA LYS A 435 -3.88 42.26 10.56
C LYS A 435 -4.21 40.98 11.33
N ASP A 436 -5.21 40.24 10.87
CA ASP A 436 -5.43 38.84 11.27
C ASP A 436 -4.50 37.92 10.46
N LEU A 437 -4.31 36.68 10.91
CA LEU A 437 -3.52 35.69 10.18
C LEU A 437 -4.43 34.82 9.32
N TYR A 438 -4.31 34.88 8.00
CA TYR A 438 -4.76 33.78 7.15
C TYR A 438 -3.67 32.71 7.13
N ILE A 439 -4.06 31.44 7.34
CA ILE A 439 -3.16 30.30 7.24
C ILE A 439 -3.88 29.14 6.55
N SER A 440 -3.15 28.45 5.67
CA SER A 440 -3.64 27.24 4.99
C SER A 440 -2.54 26.21 4.87
N ILE A 441 -2.94 24.94 4.82
CA ILE A 441 -2.09 23.84 4.39
C ILE A 441 -2.79 23.05 3.28
N THR A 442 -2.05 22.78 2.20
CA THR A 442 -2.44 21.81 1.19
C THR A 442 -1.58 20.56 1.33
N ILE A 443 -2.20 19.42 1.56
CA ILE A 443 -1.55 18.10 1.51
C ILE A 443 -1.77 17.55 0.10
N PRO A 444 -0.75 17.51 -0.77
CA PRO A 444 -0.94 17.18 -2.18
C PRO A 444 -1.11 15.69 -2.45
N SER A 445 -0.64 14.84 -1.52
CA SER A 445 -0.56 13.40 -1.70
C SER A 445 -0.94 12.58 -0.45
N LEU A 446 -2.12 12.84 0.12
CA LEU A 446 -2.63 12.17 1.30
C LEU A 446 -3.19 10.77 0.97
N ILE A 447 -2.53 9.70 1.42
CA ILE A 447 -3.03 8.33 1.25
C ILE A 447 -3.82 7.90 2.46
N VAL A 448 -5.15 7.85 2.33
CA VAL A 448 -6.05 7.43 3.41
C VAL A 448 -7.14 6.50 2.91
N ALA A 449 -7.67 5.70 3.83
CA ALA A 449 -8.76 4.77 3.64
C ALA A 449 -9.70 4.74 4.84
N THR A 450 -10.96 4.44 4.59
CA THR A 450 -11.93 4.05 5.64
C THR A 450 -12.43 2.61 5.46
N HIS A 451 -11.84 1.90 4.49
CA HIS A 451 -12.11 0.50 4.20
C HIS A 451 -10.85 -0.25 3.71
N GLY A 452 -10.64 -1.46 4.25
CA GLY A 452 -9.54 -2.35 3.89
C GLY A 452 -8.23 -2.05 4.63
N GLY A 453 -7.25 -2.97 4.54
CA GLY A 453 -6.00 -2.82 5.29
C GLY A 453 -6.24 -2.86 6.80
N GLY A 454 -5.59 -1.98 7.55
CA GLY A 454 -5.68 -1.94 9.02
C GLY A 454 -6.97 -1.32 9.57
N THR A 455 -7.83 -0.74 8.73
CA THR A 455 -9.03 0.01 9.19
C THR A 455 -10.09 -0.88 9.85
N GLY A 456 -10.01 -2.19 9.63
CA GLY A 456 -10.90 -3.19 10.24
C GLY A 456 -10.37 -3.80 11.55
N LEU A 457 -9.13 -3.49 11.94
CA LEU A 457 -8.55 -3.98 13.19
C LEU A 457 -9.23 -3.33 14.40
N ALA A 458 -9.21 -4.03 15.54
CA ALA A 458 -10.05 -3.72 16.69
C ALA A 458 -10.01 -2.24 17.13
N THR A 459 -8.86 -1.76 17.61
CA THR A 459 -8.73 -0.39 18.13
C THR A 459 -8.79 0.66 17.03
N GLN A 460 -8.31 0.32 15.83
CA GLN A 460 -8.35 1.21 14.67
C GLN A 460 -9.78 1.49 14.19
N ASN A 461 -10.64 0.48 14.21
CA ASN A 461 -12.04 0.62 13.83
C ASN A 461 -12.81 1.48 14.83
N GLU A 462 -12.54 1.33 16.13
CA GLU A 462 -13.12 2.18 17.18
C GLU A 462 -12.75 3.65 16.96
N CYS A 463 -11.48 3.95 16.66
CA CYS A 463 -11.03 5.30 16.36
C CYS A 463 -11.73 5.89 15.12
N LEU A 464 -11.88 5.11 14.04
CA LEU A 464 -12.65 5.53 12.86
C LEU A 464 -14.13 5.77 13.18
N ARG A 465 -14.74 4.95 14.06
CA ARG A 465 -16.12 5.15 14.51
C ARG A 465 -16.28 6.43 15.33
N VAL A 466 -15.34 6.77 16.20
CA VAL A 466 -15.34 8.04 16.95
C VAL A 466 -15.36 9.24 16.00
N LEU A 467 -14.62 9.16 14.89
CA LEU A 467 -14.64 10.18 13.83
C LEU A 467 -15.88 10.13 12.93
N GLY A 468 -16.73 9.11 13.09
CA GLY A 468 -17.83 8.82 12.16
C GLY A 468 -17.34 8.59 10.72
N CYS A 469 -16.16 7.97 10.58
CA CYS A 469 -15.48 7.70 9.31
C CYS A 469 -15.46 6.19 9.02
N THR A 470 -16.60 5.52 9.27
CA THR A 470 -16.82 4.12 8.89
C THR A 470 -17.95 4.02 7.89
N GLY A 471 -17.87 3.04 6.99
CA GLY A 471 -18.85 2.84 5.93
C GLY A 471 -18.50 3.58 4.64
N ARG A 472 -19.35 3.38 3.62
CA ARG A 472 -19.11 3.89 2.25
C ARG A 472 -19.22 5.42 2.19
N GLY A 473 -18.40 6.04 1.36
CA GLY A 473 -18.39 7.48 1.09
C GLY A 473 -17.75 8.32 2.19
N THR A 474 -16.98 7.73 3.10
CA THR A 474 -16.44 8.43 4.27
C THR A 474 -14.96 8.80 4.16
N VAL A 475 -14.25 8.35 3.10
CA VAL A 475 -12.81 8.62 2.97
C VAL A 475 -12.49 10.11 2.77
N ASN A 476 -13.35 10.86 2.06
CA ASN A 476 -13.13 12.30 1.87
C ASN A 476 -13.42 13.10 3.14
N LYS A 477 -14.43 12.69 3.93
CA LYS A 477 -14.66 13.21 5.28
C LYS A 477 -13.43 13.01 6.15
N PHE A 478 -12.85 11.81 6.13
CA PHE A 478 -11.63 11.51 6.87
C PHE A 478 -10.44 12.36 6.39
N ALA A 479 -10.26 12.54 5.08
CA ALA A 479 -9.22 13.39 4.52
C ALA A 479 -9.31 14.86 4.97
N GLU A 480 -10.52 15.43 5.00
CA GLU A 480 -10.76 16.80 5.48
C GLU A 480 -10.47 16.97 6.98
N ILE A 481 -10.80 15.95 7.79
CA ILE A 481 -10.47 15.92 9.22
C ILE A 481 -8.95 15.86 9.39
N VAL A 482 -8.24 14.98 8.68
CA VAL A 482 -6.77 14.87 8.74
C VAL A 482 -6.12 16.21 8.38
N ALA A 483 -6.58 16.87 7.31
CA ALA A 483 -6.05 18.18 6.93
C ALA A 483 -6.24 19.25 8.01
N GLY A 484 -7.42 19.29 8.64
CA GLY A 484 -7.69 20.20 9.76
C GLY A 484 -6.84 19.91 11.00
N VAL A 485 -6.59 18.63 11.31
CA VAL A 485 -5.68 18.21 12.38
C VAL A 485 -4.26 18.69 12.09
N VAL A 486 -3.79 18.51 10.85
CA VAL A 486 -2.45 19.01 10.47
C VAL A 486 -2.38 20.52 10.61
N LEU A 487 -3.37 21.28 10.12
CA LEU A 487 -3.40 22.74 10.29
C LEU A 487 -3.33 23.16 11.76
N ALA A 488 -4.01 22.43 12.67
CA ALA A 488 -3.96 22.64 14.11
C ALA A 488 -2.55 22.43 14.68
N GLY A 489 -1.88 21.36 14.27
CA GLY A 489 -0.49 21.11 14.61
C GLY A 489 0.39 22.28 14.16
N GLU A 490 0.28 22.65 12.89
CA GLU A 490 1.12 23.67 12.26
C GLU A 490 1.03 25.02 12.96
N ILE A 491 -0.19 25.52 13.23
CA ILE A 491 -0.34 26.80 13.93
C ILE A 491 0.22 26.74 15.35
N SER A 492 0.02 25.62 16.07
CA SER A 492 0.53 25.47 17.43
C SER A 492 2.05 25.46 17.45
N LEU A 493 2.70 24.67 16.59
CA LEU A 493 4.17 24.59 16.59
C LEU A 493 4.81 25.87 16.08
N ALA A 494 4.29 26.45 14.99
CA ALA A 494 4.79 27.73 14.46
C ALA A 494 4.72 28.84 15.52
N SER A 495 3.65 28.87 16.31
CA SER A 495 3.50 29.81 17.43
C SER A 495 4.53 29.58 18.53
N ALA A 496 4.76 28.32 18.95
CA ALA A 496 5.74 28.01 19.98
C ALA A 496 7.19 28.36 19.57
N ILE A 497 7.54 28.17 18.29
CA ILE A 497 8.84 28.57 17.74
C ILE A 497 8.95 30.09 17.73
N SER A 498 7.91 30.78 17.25
CA SER A 498 7.92 32.24 17.05
C SER A 498 7.81 33.04 18.36
N SER A 499 7.23 32.46 19.42
CA SER A 499 7.18 33.06 20.76
C SER A 499 8.43 32.78 21.61
N SER A 500 9.40 32.00 21.09
CA SER A 500 10.56 31.47 21.83
C SER A 500 10.22 30.55 23.02
N ASP A 501 8.98 30.05 23.14
CA ASP A 501 8.54 29.11 24.18
C ASP A 501 8.90 27.64 23.91
N TRP A 502 9.52 27.34 22.76
CA TRP A 502 9.75 25.97 22.28
C TRP A 502 10.63 25.13 23.22
N VAL A 503 11.70 25.71 23.77
CA VAL A 503 12.68 24.99 24.62
C VAL A 503 12.07 24.62 25.99
N SER A 504 11.30 25.51 26.60
CA SER A 504 10.75 25.30 27.96
C SER A 504 9.66 24.21 28.00
N SER A 505 8.87 24.08 26.93
CA SER A 505 7.78 23.10 26.86
C SER A 505 8.29 21.67 26.65
N HIS A 506 9.30 21.47 25.80
CA HIS A 506 9.95 20.16 25.62
C HIS A 506 10.70 19.73 26.88
N GLU A 507 11.36 20.65 27.58
CA GLU A 507 12.04 20.31 28.84
C GLU A 507 11.10 19.89 29.96
N LYS A 508 9.90 20.50 30.06
CA LYS A 508 8.94 20.24 31.14
C LYS A 508 8.10 18.98 30.94
N TYR A 509 7.76 18.65 29.70
CA TYR A 509 6.79 17.59 29.40
C TYR A 509 7.33 16.48 28.48
N GLY A 510 8.48 16.68 27.83
CA GLY A 510 9.08 15.73 26.89
C GLY A 510 10.24 14.90 27.46
N ARG A 511 10.71 15.20 28.67
CA ARG A 511 11.73 14.37 29.35
C ARG A 511 11.06 13.21 30.10
N ASN A 512 11.10 12.01 29.50
CA ASN A 512 11.06 10.77 30.26
C ASN A 512 12.44 10.61 30.93
N ARG A 513 12.56 11.01 32.20
CA ARG A 513 13.75 10.68 33.01
C ARG A 513 13.63 9.28 33.57
#